data_AF-A0A1E3VBX0-F1
#
_entry.id   AF-A0A1E3VBX0-F1
#
_cell.length_a   1.000
_cell.length_b   1.000
_cell.length_c   1.000
_cell.angle_alpha   90.00
_cell.angle_beta   90.00
_cell.angle_gamma   90.00
#
_symmetry.space_group_name_H-M   'P 1'
#
loop_
_entity.id
_entity.type
_entity.pdbx_description
1 polymer ?
#
loop_
_entity_poly.entity_id
_entity_poly.type
_entity_poly.pdbx_seq_one_letter_code
_entity_poly.pdbx_strand_id
1 'polypeptide(L)' 'MSHAAYVLSSYAVAVATVVGLVLWVVGDGRARQRELKALEAAGIRRRSAEATGGEST' A
#
# COMPACT_ATOMS: atom_id res chain seq x y z
N MET A 1 16.63 -35.38 -12.99
CA MET A 1 15.77 -34.48 -12.19
C MET A 1 15.40 -33.31 -13.08
N SER A 2 14.10 -33.13 -13.36
CA SER A 2 13.59 -32.26 -14.43
C SER A 2 13.76 -30.77 -14.10
N HIS A 3 14.36 -29.99 -15.01
CA HIS A 3 14.43 -28.52 -14.92
C HIS A 3 13.04 -27.88 -14.80
N ALA A 4 11.98 -28.52 -15.29
CA ALA A 4 10.63 -28.00 -15.19
C ALA A 4 10.15 -27.88 -13.73
N ALA A 5 10.55 -28.81 -12.86
CA ALA A 5 10.21 -28.74 -11.44
C ALA A 5 10.89 -27.53 -10.78
N TYR A 6 12.17 -27.28 -11.12
CA TYR A 6 12.92 -26.13 -10.64
C TYR A 6 12.33 -24.80 -11.15
N VAL A 7 11.95 -24.73 -12.43
CA VAL A 7 11.33 -23.55 -13.04
C VAL A 7 10.00 -23.26 -12.33
N LEU A 8 9.16 -24.27 -12.17
CA LEU A 8 7.86 -24.12 -11.53
C LEU A 8 8.00 -23.67 -10.07
N SER A 9 8.91 -24.28 -9.29
CA SER A 9 9.14 -23.88 -7.90
C SER A 9 9.67 -22.45 -7.80
N SER A 10 10.56 -22.04 -8.70
CA SER A 10 11.13 -20.69 -8.71
C SER A 10 10.05 -19.64 -8.97
N TYR A 11 9.19 -19.88 -9.96
CA TYR A 11 8.05 -18.98 -10.23
C TYR A 11 7.02 -19.00 -9.10
N ALA A 12 6.77 -20.16 -8.47
CA ALA A 12 5.88 -20.22 -7.30
C ALA A 12 6.40 -19.35 -6.15
N VAL A 13 7.69 -19.41 -5.84
CA VAL A 13 8.33 -18.57 -4.81
C VAL A 13 8.28 -17.09 -5.21
N ALA A 14 8.54 -16.76 -6.47
CA ALA A 14 8.45 -15.38 -6.96
C ALA A 14 7.03 -14.83 -6.81
N VAL A 15 6.01 -15.57 -7.24
CA VAL A 15 4.60 -15.18 -7.11
C VAL A 15 4.22 -15.03 -5.63
N ALA A 16 4.60 -15.98 -4.78
CA ALA A 16 4.33 -15.89 -3.34
C ALA A 16 4.97 -14.64 -2.72
N THR A 17 6.19 -14.31 -3.12
CA THR A 17 6.89 -13.10 -2.66
C THR A 17 6.17 -11.84 -3.09
N VAL A 18 5.79 -11.73 -4.37
CA VAL A 18 5.04 -10.58 -4.89
C VAL A 18 3.70 -10.43 -4.18
N VAL A 19 2.93 -11.51 -4.03
CA VAL A 19 1.65 -11.50 -3.32
C VAL A 19 1.84 -11.07 -1.86
N GLY A 20 2.87 -11.57 -1.18
CA GLY A 20 3.22 -11.16 0.18
C GLY A 20 3.49 -9.66 0.29
N LEU A 21 4.27 -9.09 -0.63
CA LEU A 21 4.55 -7.66 -0.67
C LEU A 21 3.28 -6.84 -0.95
N VAL A 22 2.44 -7.26 -1.90
CA VAL A 22 1.17 -6.58 -2.20
C VAL A 22 0.27 -6.57 -0.98
N LEU A 23 0.09 -7.72 -0.31
CA LEU A 23 -0.71 -7.81 0.90
C LEU A 23 -0.15 -6.93 2.02
N TRP A 24 1.17 -6.90 2.18
CA TRP A 24 1.82 -6.04 3.18
C TRP A 24 1.59 -4.56 2.90
N VAL A 25 1.82 -4.09 1.66
CA VAL A 25 1.63 -2.69 1.27
C VAL A 25 0.17 -2.27 1.42
N VAL A 26 -0.78 -3.12 1.01
CA VAL A 26 -2.21 -2.84 1.21
C VAL A 26 -2.54 -2.79 2.70
N GLY A 27 -1.98 -3.70 3.51
CA GLY A 27 -2.12 -3.68 4.97
C GLY A 27 -1.61 -2.39 5.60
N ASP A 28 -0.39 -1.97 5.23
CA ASP A 28 0.25 -0.72 5.70
C ASP A 28 -0.59 0.51 5.32
N GLY A 29 -1.01 0.58 4.05
CA GLY A 29 -1.87 1.65 3.55
C GLY A 29 -3.19 1.71 4.32
N ARG A 30 -3.84 0.56 4.58
CA ARG A 30 -5.09 0.53 5.36
C ARG A 30 -4.89 0.95 6.81
N ALA A 31 -3.77 0.63 7.43
CA ALA A 31 -3.46 1.08 8.79
C ALA A 31 -3.35 2.60 8.86
N ARG A 32 -2.58 3.22 7.95
CA ARG A 32 -2.43 4.68 7.85
C ARG A 32 -3.76 5.38 7.56
N GLN A 33 -4.58 4.82 6.67
CA GLN A 33 -5.88 5.40 6.33
C GLN A 33 -6.86 5.36 7.51
N ARG A 34 -6.79 4.35 8.38
CA ARG A 34 -7.60 4.31 9.61
C ARG A 34 -7.22 5.42 10.57
N GLU A 35 -5.94 5.67 10.74
CA GLU A 35 -5.43 6.75 11.58
C GLU A 35 -5.85 8.12 11.03
N LEU A 36 -5.70 8.35 9.73
CA LEU A 36 -6.17 9.58 9.08
C LEU A 36 -7.68 9.79 9.26
N LYS A 37 -8.49 8.74 9.08
CA LYS A 37 -9.95 8.81 9.32
C LYS A 37 -10.29 9.14 10.77
N ALA A 38 -9.54 8.61 11.74
CA ALA A 38 -9.74 8.93 13.15
C ALA A 38 -9.43 10.41 13.43
N LEU A 39 -8.36 10.95 12.84
CA LEU A 39 -8.01 12.37 12.95
C LEU A 39 -9.03 13.29 12.26
N GLU A 40 -9.55 12.90 11.09
CA GLU A 40 -10.63 13.60 10.39
C GLU A 40 -11.92 13.62 11.22
N ALA A 41 -12.29 12.49 11.83
CA ALA A 41 -13.45 12.40 12.72
C ALA A 41 -13.29 13.25 13.99
N ALA A 42 -12.05 13.43 14.47
CA ALA A 42 -11.72 14.36 15.55
C ALA A 42 -11.73 15.84 15.13
N GLY A 43 -12.06 16.14 13.86
CA GLY A 43 -12.13 17.50 13.33
C GLY A 43 -10.77 18.13 12.98
N ILE A 44 -9.68 17.36 13.05
CA ILE A 44 -8.33 17.83 12.70
C ILE A 44 -8.18 17.76 11.18
N ARG A 45 -8.49 18.87 10.48
CA ARG A 45 -8.25 19.00 9.04
C ARG A 45 -6.78 19.32 8.78
N ARG A 46 -6.12 18.51 7.94
CA ARG A 46 -4.72 18.71 7.56
C ARG A 46 -4.57 20.01 6.75
N ARG A 47 -3.81 21.00 7.23
CA ARG A 47 -3.52 22.27 6.53
C ARG A 47 -2.96 22.10 5.10
N SER A 48 -2.37 20.95 4.77
CA SER A 48 -1.85 20.67 3.44
C SER A 48 -2.92 20.47 2.35
N ALA A 49 -4.19 20.27 2.71
CA ALA A 49 -5.29 20.33 1.74
C ALA A 49 -5.59 21.77 1.27
N GLU A 50 -5.23 22.76 2.08
CA GLU A 50 -5.44 24.19 1.80
C GLU A 50 -4.43 24.70 0.75
N ALA A 51 -3.21 24.13 0.72
CA ALA A 51 -2.15 24.54 -0.21
C ALA A 51 -2.46 24.22 -1.69
N THR A 52 -3.23 23.17 -1.99
CA THR A 52 -3.61 22.83 -3.38
C THR A 52 -4.70 23.76 -3.94
N GLY A 53 -5.40 24.52 -3.09
CA GLY A 53 -6.41 25.49 -3.52
C GLY A 53 -5.90 26.92 -3.74
N GLY A 54 -4.61 27.18 -3.52
CA GLY A 54 -4.00 28.52 -3.57
C GLY A 54 -3.27 28.87 -4.87
N GLU A 55 -3.17 27.97 -5.84
CA GLU A 55 -2.55 28.24 -7.15
C GLU A 55 -3.63 28.58 -8.20
N SER A 56 -4.19 29.77 -8.04
CA SER A 56 -4.91 30.48 -9.10
C SER A 56 -4.71 31.99 -8.90
N THR A 57 -3.50 32.49 -9.12
CA THR A 57 -3.23 33.92 -9.37
C THR A 57 -2.01 34.06 -10.24
#